data_AF-A0A3N5IWZ3-F1
#
_entry.id   AF-A0A3N5IWZ3-F1
#
_cell.length_a   1.000
_cell.length_b   1.000
_cell.length_c   1.000
_cell.angle_alpha   90.00
_cell.angle_beta   90.00
_cell.angle_gamma   90.00
#
_symmetry.space_group_name_H-M   'P 1'
#
loop_
_entity.id
_entity.type
_entity.pdbx_description
1 polymer ?
#
loop_
_entity_poly.entity_id
_entity_poly.type
_entity_poly.pdbx_seq_one_letter_code
_entity_poly.pdbx_strand_id
1 'polypeptide(L)'
;MTNQKGYTILELMMVVCIIGVLSMVAMTEYNKVHNRAYVGAAMSDVQILRKAISMYDAEQGAFPLVEVNSPEALAALLIDPVGQPYIDAPSSKNFDSFHYQPPAAGDQYGDYSLTVICKDHWRTQITVHNSQSVEMFRLN
;
A
#
# COMPACT_ATOMS: atom_id res chain seq x y z
N MET A 1 -1.23 -63.49 1.94
CA MET A 1 -2.03 -63.10 0.76
C MET A 1 -2.44 -61.65 0.96
N THR A 2 -1.82 -60.72 0.25
CA THR A 2 -2.08 -59.29 0.39
C THR A 2 -3.32 -58.92 -0.42
N ASN A 3 -4.37 -58.50 0.29
CA ASN A 3 -5.66 -58.11 -0.25
C ASN A 3 -5.53 -56.71 -0.88
N GLN A 4 -5.31 -56.65 -2.20
CA GLN A 4 -5.25 -55.39 -2.94
C GLN A 4 -6.67 -54.90 -3.23
N LYS A 5 -7.20 -54.07 -2.32
CA LYS A 5 -8.42 -53.28 -2.58
C LYS A 5 -8.03 -52.09 -3.45
N GLY A 6 -8.36 -52.15 -4.74
CA GLY A 6 -8.27 -51.00 -5.64
C GLY A 6 -9.42 -50.03 -5.37
N TYR A 7 -9.12 -48.75 -5.27
CA TYR A 7 -10.13 -47.69 -5.26
C TYR A 7 -10.93 -47.73 -6.56
N THR A 8 -12.23 -47.52 -6.47
CA THR A 8 -13.07 -47.44 -7.66
C THR A 8 -12.77 -46.15 -8.41
N ILE A 9 -12.69 -46.20 -9.75
CA ILE A 9 -12.46 -44.99 -10.58
C ILE A 9 -13.52 -43.92 -10.29
N LEU A 10 -14.73 -44.33 -9.92
CA LEU A 10 -15.81 -43.45 -9.46
C LEU A 10 -15.42 -42.59 -8.26
N GLU A 11 -14.74 -43.15 -7.25
CA GLU A 11 -14.28 -42.38 -6.09
C GLU A 11 -13.32 -41.27 -6.52
N LEU A 12 -12.42 -41.56 -7.44
CA LEU A 12 -11.49 -40.55 -7.93
C LEU A 12 -12.19 -39.49 -8.80
N MET A 13 -13.16 -39.89 -9.63
CA MET A 13 -13.89 -38.97 -10.51
C MET A 13 -14.75 -37.97 -9.74
N MET A 14 -15.48 -38.44 -8.71
CA MET A 14 -16.31 -37.55 -7.88
C MET A 14 -15.43 -36.55 -7.10
N VAL A 15 -14.25 -36.98 -6.64
CA VAL A 15 -13.30 -36.11 -5.93
C VAL A 15 -12.79 -34.98 -6.82
N VAL A 16 -12.34 -35.29 -8.04
CA VAL A 16 -11.86 -34.26 -8.97
C VAL A 16 -13.01 -33.32 -9.38
N CYS A 17 -14.23 -33.84 -9.55
CA CYS A 17 -15.42 -33.02 -9.83
C CYS A 17 -15.72 -32.03 -8.69
N ILE A 18 -15.74 -32.50 -7.44
CA ILE A 18 -16.01 -31.64 -6.27
C ILE A 18 -14.89 -30.60 -6.09
N ILE A 19 -13.62 -30.99 -6.23
CA ILE A 19 -12.48 -30.06 -6.15
C ILE A 19 -12.58 -29.00 -7.26
N GLY A 20 -13.04 -29.38 -8.46
CA GLY A 20 -13.29 -28.45 -9.57
C GLY A 20 -14.31 -27.36 -9.21
N VAL A 21 -15.45 -27.75 -8.62
CA VAL A 21 -16.48 -26.78 -8.20
C VAL A 21 -15.98 -25.88 -7.06
N LEU A 22 -15.31 -26.47 -6.04
CA LEU A 22 -14.79 -25.71 -4.91
C LEU A 22 -13.70 -24.71 -5.34
N SER A 23 -12.82 -25.08 -6.28
CA SER A 23 -11.73 -24.21 -6.75
C SER A 23 -12.24 -22.99 -7.52
N MET A 24 -13.30 -23.14 -8.33
CA MET A 24 -13.91 -22.03 -9.06
C MET A 24 -14.46 -20.96 -8.10
N VAL A 25 -15.16 -21.37 -7.04
CA VAL A 25 -15.71 -20.43 -6.04
C VAL A 25 -14.58 -19.74 -5.27
N ALA A 26 -13.58 -20.51 -4.82
CA ALA A 26 -12.47 -20.00 -4.02
C ALA A 26 -11.62 -18.94 -4.75
N MET A 27 -11.41 -19.08 -6.05
CA MET A 27 -10.60 -18.13 -6.84
C MET A 27 -11.19 -16.72 -6.85
N THR A 28 -12.51 -16.59 -6.91
CA THR A 28 -13.18 -15.28 -7.01
C THR A 28 -13.10 -14.46 -5.72
N GLU A 29 -13.06 -15.14 -4.57
CA GLU A 29 -12.97 -14.48 -3.26
C GLU A 29 -11.52 -14.14 -2.87
N TYR A 30 -10.57 -15.00 -3.23
CA TYR A 30 -9.14 -14.77 -2.93
C TYR A 30 -8.65 -13.41 -3.44
N ASN A 31 -9.01 -13.06 -4.68
CA ASN A 31 -8.59 -11.79 -5.30
C ASN A 31 -9.10 -10.55 -4.55
N LYS A 32 -10.31 -10.62 -3.97
CA LYS A 32 -10.89 -9.48 -3.23
C LYS A 32 -10.18 -9.25 -1.89
N VAL A 33 -9.89 -10.32 -1.16
CA VAL A 33 -9.20 -10.24 0.14
C VAL A 33 -7.76 -9.75 -0.05
N HIS A 34 -7.07 -10.27 -1.06
CA HIS A 34 -5.70 -9.87 -1.38
C HIS A 34 -5.60 -8.38 -1.76
N ASN A 35 -6.51 -7.90 -2.60
CA ASN A 35 -6.58 -6.47 -2.96
C ASN A 35 -6.86 -5.57 -1.74
N ARG A 36 -7.76 -5.98 -0.84
CA ARG A 36 -8.03 -5.22 0.39
C ARG A 36 -6.82 -5.17 1.32
N ALA A 37 -6.06 -6.25 1.39
CA ALA A 37 -4.83 -6.31 2.18
C ALA A 37 -3.78 -5.31 1.64
N TYR A 38 -3.59 -5.23 0.33
CA TYR A 38 -2.68 -4.26 -0.27
C TYR A 38 -3.09 -2.81 0.00
N VAL A 39 -4.37 -2.48 -0.22
CA VAL A 39 -4.87 -1.12 0.03
C VAL A 39 -4.76 -0.76 1.52
N GLY A 40 -5.05 -1.69 2.43
CA GLY A 40 -4.90 -1.49 3.86
C GLY A 40 -3.45 -1.26 4.29
N ALA A 41 -2.51 -2.02 3.74
CA ALA A 41 -1.08 -1.85 3.99
C ALA A 41 -0.58 -0.48 3.49
N ALA A 42 -0.89 -0.14 2.23
CA ALA A 42 -0.50 1.16 1.65
C ALA A 42 -1.11 2.34 2.42
N MET A 43 -2.37 2.25 2.84
CA MET A 43 -3.01 3.27 3.66
C MET A 43 -2.30 3.43 5.02
N SER A 44 -1.94 2.33 5.68
CA SER A 44 -1.21 2.38 6.95
C SER A 44 0.15 3.08 6.77
N ASP A 45 0.90 2.72 5.73
CA ASP A 45 2.21 3.30 5.44
C ASP A 45 2.11 4.80 5.12
N VAL A 46 1.08 5.22 4.37
CA VAL A 46 0.79 6.64 4.09
C VAL A 46 0.48 7.42 5.37
N GLN A 47 -0.28 6.84 6.31
CA GLN A 47 -0.57 7.49 7.59
C GLN A 47 0.69 7.67 8.45
N ILE A 48 1.59 6.67 8.43
CA ILE A 48 2.89 6.76 9.11
C ILE A 48 3.74 7.90 8.51
N LEU A 49 3.83 7.97 7.17
CA LEU A 49 4.54 9.03 6.47
C LEU A 49 3.96 10.41 6.74
N ARG A 50 2.63 10.55 6.70
CA ARG A 50 1.94 11.79 7.04
C ARG A 50 2.29 12.25 8.45
N LYS A 51 2.27 11.33 9.43
CA LYS A 51 2.64 11.65 10.80
C LYS A 51 4.09 12.13 10.90
N ALA A 52 5.01 11.50 10.16
CA ALA A 52 6.40 11.91 10.10
C ALA A 52 6.58 13.31 9.50
N ILE A 53 5.84 13.62 8.43
CA ILE A 53 5.81 14.97 7.84
C ILE A 53 5.30 16.00 8.87
N SER A 54 4.23 15.69 9.60
CA SER A 54 3.71 16.58 10.65
C SER A 54 4.68 16.75 11.83
N MET A 55 5.46 15.73 12.17
CA MET A 55 6.51 15.84 13.18
C MET A 55 7.66 16.74 12.71
N TYR A 56 8.10 16.57 11.46
CA TYR A 56 9.09 17.43 10.83
C TYR A 56 8.65 18.90 10.83
N ASP A 57 7.40 19.17 10.43
CA ASP A 57 6.82 20.52 10.48
C ASP A 57 6.75 21.09 11.90
N ALA A 58 6.36 20.29 12.89
CA ALA A 58 6.28 20.73 14.29
C ALA A 58 7.65 21.14 14.87
N GLU A 59 8.75 20.52 14.42
CA GLU A 59 10.10 20.81 14.92
C GLU A 59 10.86 21.84 14.08
N GLN A 60 10.75 21.75 12.75
CA GLN A 60 11.50 22.60 11.81
C GLN A 60 10.68 23.83 11.34
N GLY A 61 9.37 23.83 11.58
CA GLY A 61 8.46 24.93 11.23
C GLY A 61 8.19 25.08 9.73
N ALA A 62 8.50 24.06 8.93
CA ALA A 62 8.26 24.03 7.48
C ALA A 62 8.17 22.58 6.98
N PHE A 63 7.56 22.38 5.80
CA PHE A 63 7.53 21.09 5.11
C PHE A 63 8.76 20.85 4.23
N PRO A 64 9.10 19.59 3.91
CA PRO A 64 10.10 19.29 2.88
C PRO A 64 9.71 19.94 1.54
N LEU A 65 10.63 20.74 0.97
CA LEU A 65 10.42 21.49 -0.28
C LEU A 65 10.94 20.75 -1.53
N VAL A 66 11.34 19.50 -1.36
CA VAL A 66 11.88 18.67 -2.43
C VAL A 66 10.83 17.64 -2.83
N GLU A 67 10.49 17.62 -4.11
CA GLU A 67 9.65 16.59 -4.71
C GLU A 67 10.40 15.25 -4.74
N VAL A 68 9.73 14.18 -4.30
CA VAL A 68 10.33 12.85 -4.24
C VAL A 68 9.36 11.77 -4.69
N ASN A 69 9.90 10.74 -5.33
CA ASN A 69 9.14 9.66 -5.95
C ASN A 69 9.29 8.30 -5.25
N SER A 70 9.85 8.29 -4.05
CA SER A 70 9.95 7.08 -3.23
C SER A 70 9.82 7.36 -1.74
N PRO A 71 9.23 6.43 -0.96
CA PRO A 71 9.09 6.60 0.48
C PRO A 71 10.45 6.65 1.19
N GLU A 72 11.46 5.95 0.67
CA GLU A 72 12.83 5.98 1.21
C GLU A 72 13.48 7.36 1.02
N ALA A 73 13.26 8.01 -0.13
CA ALA A 73 13.75 9.36 -0.37
C ALA A 73 13.02 10.38 0.51
N LEU A 74 11.70 10.22 0.72
CA LEU A 74 10.96 11.09 1.64
C LEU A 74 11.45 10.94 3.08
N ALA A 75 11.60 9.71 3.57
CA ALA A 75 12.11 9.48 4.92
C ALA A 75 13.52 10.06 5.14
N ALA A 76 14.36 10.05 4.11
CA ALA A 76 15.68 10.67 4.14
C ALA A 76 15.65 12.21 4.19
N LEU A 77 14.52 12.85 3.84
CA LEU A 77 14.32 14.29 4.05
C LEU A 77 13.74 14.59 5.44
N LEU A 78 13.02 13.63 6.01
CA LEU A 78 12.37 13.74 7.31
C LEU A 78 13.34 13.35 8.44
N ILE A 79 14.32 14.23 8.65
CA ILE A 79 15.37 14.08 9.66
C ILE A 79 15.13 15.07 10.80
N ASP A 80 15.35 14.60 12.03
CA ASP A 80 15.33 15.42 13.24
C ASP A 80 16.54 16.39 13.29
N PRO A 81 16.53 17.38 14.19
CA PRO A 81 17.66 18.32 14.35
C PRO A 81 19.00 17.67 14.72
N VAL A 82 19.00 16.39 15.13
CA VAL A 82 20.18 15.65 15.59
C VAL A 82 20.70 14.67 14.52
N GLY A 83 20.04 14.60 13.35
CA GLY A 83 20.47 13.80 12.20
C GLY A 83 19.88 12.39 12.10
N GLN A 84 18.87 12.05 12.90
CA GLN A 84 18.13 10.79 12.88
C GLN A 84 16.80 10.93 12.10
N PRO A 85 16.42 9.93 11.29
CA PRO A 85 15.12 9.96 10.59
C PRO A 85 13.96 9.78 11.59
N TYR A 86 12.84 10.50 11.37
CA TYR A 86 11.65 10.36 12.21
C TYR A 86 10.97 9.00 12.10
N ILE A 87 11.16 8.32 10.97
CA ILE A 87 10.59 7.00 10.68
C ILE A 87 11.59 6.15 9.92
N ASP A 88 11.51 4.84 10.14
CA ASP A 88 12.04 3.89 9.16
C ASP A 88 11.14 3.93 7.93
N ALA A 89 11.73 4.15 6.76
CA ALA A 89 10.96 4.32 5.54
C ALA A 89 10.13 3.04 5.25
N PRO A 90 8.81 3.16 5.00
CA PRO A 90 8.03 2.02 4.56
C PRO A 90 8.60 1.55 3.22
N SER A 91 8.73 0.23 3.07
CA SER A 91 9.28 -0.32 1.84
C SER A 91 8.39 0.03 0.65
N SER A 92 9.00 0.52 -0.42
CA SER A 92 8.39 0.68 -1.75
C SER A 92 7.71 -0.60 -2.29
N LYS A 93 7.89 -1.75 -1.66
CA LYS A 93 7.16 -3.00 -2.00
C LYS A 93 5.64 -2.86 -1.91
N ASN A 94 5.10 -2.02 -1.03
CA ASN A 94 3.66 -1.84 -0.87
C ASN A 94 3.04 -0.85 -1.88
N PHE A 95 3.87 -0.10 -2.60
CA PHE A 95 3.45 0.94 -3.54
C PHE A 95 3.84 0.58 -4.98
N ASP A 96 2.92 0.72 -5.92
CA ASP A 96 3.20 0.67 -7.35
C ASP A 96 3.89 1.96 -7.79
N SER A 97 3.38 3.10 -7.31
CA SER A 97 4.02 4.40 -7.45
C SER A 97 3.89 5.22 -6.17
N PHE A 98 4.83 6.12 -5.97
CA PHE A 98 4.88 7.05 -4.87
C PHE A 98 5.27 8.43 -5.39
N HIS A 99 4.58 9.46 -4.94
CA HIS A 99 4.87 10.83 -5.32
C HIS A 99 4.52 11.77 -4.16
N TYR A 100 5.52 12.43 -3.61
CA TYR A 100 5.35 13.53 -2.68
C TYR A 100 5.60 14.82 -3.43
N GLN A 101 4.56 15.66 -3.51
CA GLN A 101 4.63 16.98 -4.08
C GLN A 101 4.68 18.02 -2.95
N PRO A 102 5.76 18.81 -2.85
CA PRO A 102 5.91 19.84 -1.84
C PRO A 102 4.93 21.00 -2.10
N PRO A 103 4.71 21.88 -1.12
CA PRO A 103 3.96 23.10 -1.35
C PRO A 103 4.69 24.00 -2.38
N ALA A 104 3.94 24.91 -3.00
CA ALA A 104 4.45 25.74 -4.10
C ALA A 104 5.72 26.50 -3.71
N ALA A 105 6.64 26.67 -4.67
CA ALA A 105 7.89 27.38 -4.43
C ALA A 105 7.63 28.81 -3.92
N GLY A 106 8.07 29.10 -2.69
CA GLY A 106 7.85 30.37 -2.00
C GLY A 106 6.73 30.35 -0.96
N ASP A 107 5.98 29.26 -0.84
CA ASP A 107 4.95 29.06 0.19
C ASP A 107 5.28 27.84 1.05
N GLN A 108 6.13 28.03 2.07
CA GLN A 108 6.61 26.94 2.92
C GLN A 108 5.55 26.37 3.87
N TYR A 109 4.38 27.03 3.96
CA TYR A 109 3.23 26.63 4.77
C TYR A 109 2.04 26.16 3.93
N GLY A 110 2.22 26.06 2.61
CA GLY A 110 1.18 25.67 1.67
C GLY A 110 0.72 24.21 1.84
N ASP A 111 -0.22 23.82 0.99
CA ASP A 111 -0.70 22.43 0.95
C ASP A 111 0.33 21.55 0.22
N TYR A 112 0.77 20.47 0.88
CA TYR A 112 1.53 19.40 0.23
C TYR A 112 0.57 18.28 -0.17
N SER A 113 0.92 17.51 -1.20
CA SER A 113 0.14 16.31 -1.57
C SER A 113 1.03 15.08 -1.63
N LEU A 114 0.62 14.03 -0.94
CA LEU A 114 1.22 12.71 -1.01
C LEU A 114 0.29 11.79 -1.81
N THR A 115 0.72 11.40 -3.00
CA THR A 115 -0.01 10.49 -3.89
C THR A 115 0.71 9.15 -3.97
N VAL A 116 -0.01 8.07 -3.69
CA VAL A 116 0.47 6.70 -3.88
C VAL A 116 -0.51 5.91 -4.73
N ILE A 117 0.01 5.01 -5.55
CA ILE A 117 -0.79 4.00 -6.24
C ILE A 117 -0.50 2.66 -5.59
N CYS A 118 -1.54 1.98 -5.15
CA CYS A 118 -1.46 0.65 -4.57
C CYS A 118 -1.17 -0.40 -5.66
N LYS A 119 -0.47 -1.48 -5.31
CA LYS A 119 -0.23 -2.64 -6.20
C LYS A 119 -1.45 -3.53 -6.43
N ASP A 120 -2.64 -3.10 -6.02
CA ASP A 120 -3.84 -3.88 -6.20
C ASP A 120 -4.25 -3.95 -7.69
N HIS A 121 -5.10 -4.90 -8.02
CA HIS A 121 -5.54 -5.13 -9.40
C HIS A 121 -6.22 -3.89 -10.03
N TRP A 122 -6.78 -2.99 -9.23
CA TRP A 122 -7.54 -1.81 -9.67
C TRP A 122 -6.76 -0.51 -9.57
N ARG A 123 -5.44 -0.59 -9.30
CA ARG A 123 -4.52 0.55 -9.19
C ARG A 123 -5.14 1.68 -8.38
N THR A 124 -5.51 1.38 -7.14
CA THR A 124 -6.16 2.34 -6.24
C THR A 124 -5.17 3.45 -5.91
N GLN A 125 -5.48 4.67 -6.32
CA GLN A 125 -4.76 5.88 -5.98
C GLN A 125 -5.26 6.42 -4.64
N ILE A 126 -4.32 6.72 -3.74
CA ILE A 126 -4.58 7.39 -2.48
C ILE A 126 -3.80 8.69 -2.51
N THR A 127 -4.51 9.81 -2.47
CA THR A 127 -3.92 11.15 -2.38
C THR A 127 -4.29 11.76 -1.03
N VAL A 128 -3.28 12.25 -0.32
CA VAL A 128 -3.43 12.85 1.00
C VAL A 128 -2.88 14.26 0.99
N HIS A 129 -3.68 15.19 1.47
CA HIS A 129 -3.32 16.60 1.57
C HIS A 129 -3.00 16.99 3.03
N ASN A 130 -2.32 18.12 3.21
CA ASN A 130 -2.07 18.72 4.52
C ASN A 130 -3.40 19.08 5.22
N SER A 131 -4.39 19.54 4.46
CA SER A 131 -5.74 19.91 4.91
C SER A 131 -6.63 18.75 5.44
N GLN A 132 -6.01 17.59 5.72
CA GLN A 132 -6.64 16.36 6.21
C GLN A 132 -7.64 15.70 5.25
N SER A 133 -7.81 16.19 4.02
CA SER A 133 -8.55 15.45 3.00
C SER A 133 -7.74 14.23 2.55
N VAL A 134 -8.42 13.09 2.53
CA VAL A 134 -7.91 11.86 1.91
C VAL A 134 -8.84 11.55 0.77
N GLU A 135 -8.30 11.59 -0.44
CA GLU A 135 -9.01 11.25 -1.65
C GLU A 135 -8.53 9.88 -2.12
N MET A 136 -9.48 8.97 -2.33
CA MET A 136 -9.19 7.64 -2.86
C MET A 136 -9.90 7.50 -4.19
N PHE A 137 -9.13 7.25 -5.24
CA PHE A 137 -9.64 7.08 -6.59
C PHE A 137 -9.19 5.74 -7.16
N ARG A 138 -10.05 5.06 -7.93
CA ARG A 138 -9.65 3.85 -8.66
C ARG A 138 -9.32 4.24 -10.10
N LEU A 139 -8.08 3.97 -10.51
CA LEU A 139 -7.65 4.23 -11.88
C LEU A 139 -8.12 3.06 -12.75
N ASN A 140 -9.19 3.28 -13.50
CA ASN A 140 -9.86 2.28 -14.34
C ASN A 140 -9.10 2.04 -15.66
#